data_AF-A0A3S0IQQ1-F1
#
_entry.id   AF-A0A3S0IQQ1-F1
#
_cell.length_a   1.000
_cell.length_b   1.000
_cell.length_c   1.000
_cell.angle_alpha   90.00
_cell.angle_beta   90.00
_cell.angle_gamma   90.00
#
_symmetry.space_group_name_H-M   'P 1'
#
loop_
_entity.id
_entity.type
_entity.pdbx_description
1 polymer ?
#
loop_
_entity_poly.entity_id
_entity_poly.type
_entity_poly.pdbx_seq_one_letter_code
_entity_poly.pdbx_strand_id
1 'polypeptide(L)'
;MENILILLIFLILPISTIFLFILKDNNRTRRNILNFILIANTSLFLFPLAYAYLATGSGGNMWNENGPGAILWLYMLILPICGIIQFILFLLKIIFYQSSKFKAAKN
;
A
#
# COMPACT_ATOMS: atom_id res chain seq x y z
N MET A 1 7.99 22.99 -2.77
CA MET A 1 7.35 22.08 -3.74
C MET A 1 7.87 20.66 -3.62
N GLU A 2 9.19 20.44 -3.46
CA GLU A 2 9.80 19.11 -3.31
C GLU A 2 9.20 18.25 -2.19
N ASN A 3 9.02 18.82 -0.99
CA ASN A 3 8.43 18.10 0.14
C ASN A 3 7.00 17.61 -0.11
N ILE A 4 6.21 18.35 -0.92
CA ILE A 4 4.83 17.96 -1.27
C ILE A 4 4.87 16.74 -2.21
N LEU A 5 5.78 16.74 -3.17
CA LEU A 5 5.91 15.66 -4.15
C LEU A 5 6.33 14.34 -3.46
N ILE A 6 7.28 14.41 -2.53
CA ILE A 6 7.68 13.28 -1.70
C ILE A 6 6.48 12.75 -0.90
N LEU A 7 5.73 13.64 -0.24
CA LEU A 7 4.56 13.27 0.56
C LEU A 7 3.48 12.57 -0.29
N LEU A 8 3.25 13.05 -1.52
CA LEU A 8 2.33 12.40 -2.46
C LEU A 8 2.79 10.99 -2.86
N ILE A 9 4.09 10.76 -3.04
CA ILE A 9 4.65 9.43 -3.33
C ILE A 9 4.39 8.48 -2.15
N PHE A 10 4.58 8.92 -0.91
CA PHE A 10 4.32 8.07 0.26
C PHE A 10 2.82 7.77 0.45
N LEU A 11 1.93 8.68 0.03
CA LEU A 11 0.49 8.50 0.14
C LEU A 11 -0.12 7.67 -1.00
N ILE A 12 0.59 7.45 -2.11
CA ILE A 12 0.02 6.76 -3.28
C ILE A 12 -0.43 5.33 -2.93
N LEU A 13 0.34 4.65 -2.09
CA LEU A 13 0.09 3.27 -1.69
C LEU A 13 -1.15 3.14 -0.78
N PRO A 14 -1.25 3.85 0.35
CA PRO A 14 -2.45 3.79 1.18
C PRO A 14 -3.70 4.29 0.45
N ILE A 15 -3.61 5.36 -0.36
CA ILE A 15 -4.75 5.88 -1.13
C ILE A 15 -5.22 4.87 -2.17
N SER A 16 -4.29 4.28 -2.94
CA SER A 16 -4.65 3.26 -3.93
C SER A 16 -5.27 2.02 -3.28
N THR A 17 -4.81 1.62 -2.10
CA THR A 17 -5.43 0.53 -1.35
C THR A 17 -6.89 0.85 -0.99
N ILE A 18 -7.18 2.05 -0.48
CA ILE A 18 -8.55 2.48 -0.19
C ILE A 18 -9.43 2.40 -1.44
N PHE A 19 -8.94 2.92 -2.58
CA PHE A 19 -9.67 2.87 -3.83
C PHE A 19 -9.95 1.42 -4.29
N LEU A 20 -8.94 0.54 -4.22
CA LEU A 20 -9.08 -0.85 -4.62
C LEU A 20 -10.04 -1.63 -3.70
N PHE A 21 -10.15 -1.27 -2.43
CA PHE A 21 -11.12 -1.87 -1.51
C PHE A 21 -12.57 -1.69 -1.98
N ILE A 22 -12.87 -0.58 -2.65
CA ILE A 22 -14.22 -0.24 -3.14
C ILE A 22 -14.60 -1.12 -4.35
N LEU A 23 -13.63 -1.60 -5.13
CA LEU A 23 -13.89 -2.43 -6.31
C LEU A 23 -14.47 -3.79 -5.91
N LYS A 24 -15.74 -4.00 -6.24
CA LYS A 24 -16.51 -5.20 -5.89
C LYS A 24 -16.21 -6.34 -6.86
N ASP A 25 -15.97 -7.51 -6.30
CA ASP A 25 -15.85 -8.76 -7.05
C ASP A 25 -16.97 -9.72 -6.59
N ASN A 26 -17.62 -10.38 -7.55
CA ASN A 26 -18.68 -11.35 -7.29
C ASN A 26 -18.16 -12.63 -6.62
N ASN A 27 -16.89 -13.00 -6.87
CA ASN A 27 -16.28 -14.14 -6.19
C ASN A 27 -15.78 -13.72 -4.80
N ARG A 28 -16.49 -14.14 -3.75
CA ARG A 28 -16.18 -13.80 -2.35
C ARG A 28 -14.78 -14.26 -1.93
N THR A 29 -14.37 -15.48 -2.29
CA THR A 29 -13.08 -16.04 -1.90
C THR A 29 -11.93 -15.23 -2.51
N ARG A 30 -11.99 -14.97 -3.82
CA ARG A 30 -10.98 -14.17 -4.53
C ARG A 30 -10.92 -12.75 -3.99
N ARG A 31 -12.08 -12.12 -3.75
CA ARG A 31 -12.16 -10.80 -3.13
C ARG A 31 -11.45 -10.74 -1.79
N ASN A 32 -11.71 -11.72 -0.92
CA ASN A 32 -11.12 -11.76 0.42
C ASN A 32 -9.61 -11.95 0.37
N ILE A 33 -9.12 -12.84 -0.52
CA ILE A 33 -7.68 -13.04 -0.73
C ILE A 33 -7.01 -11.74 -1.19
N LEU A 34 -7.54 -11.09 -2.23
CA LEU A 34 -6.95 -9.85 -2.75
C LEU A 34 -6.99 -8.71 -1.73
N ASN A 35 -8.08 -8.57 -1.00
CA ASN A 35 -8.21 -7.57 0.05
C ASN A 35 -7.24 -7.84 1.21
N PHE A 36 -7.02 -9.11 1.59
CA PHE A 36 -6.02 -9.47 2.58
C PHE A 36 -4.61 -9.09 2.13
N ILE A 37 -4.25 -9.42 0.88
CA ILE A 37 -2.93 -9.08 0.32
C ILE A 37 -2.76 -7.55 0.25
N LEU A 38 -3.81 -6.79 -0.10
CA LEU A 38 -3.79 -5.32 -0.08
C LEU A 38 -3.51 -4.74 1.32
N ILE A 39 -4.18 -5.27 2.35
CA ILE A 39 -3.94 -4.87 3.74
C ILE A 39 -2.52 -5.22 4.14
N ALA A 40 -2.08 -6.44 3.87
CA ALA A 40 -0.74 -6.90 4.23
C ALA A 40 0.34 -6.04 3.55
N ASN A 41 0.20 -5.74 2.25
CA ASN A 41 1.12 -4.89 1.50
C ASN A 41 1.18 -3.46 2.07
N THR A 42 0.02 -2.89 2.39
CA THR A 42 -0.08 -1.54 2.98
C THR A 42 0.49 -1.51 4.40
N SER A 43 0.28 -2.57 5.19
CA SER A 43 0.81 -2.68 6.55
C SER A 43 2.33 -2.83 6.53
N LEU A 44 2.87 -3.67 5.64
CA LEU A 44 4.32 -3.81 5.42
C LEU A 44 4.96 -2.49 5.01
N PHE A 45 4.29 -1.73 4.15
CA PHE A 45 4.70 -0.39 3.80
C PHE A 45 4.68 0.55 5.01
N LEU A 46 3.56 0.66 5.74
CA LEU A 46 3.44 1.63 6.83
C LEU A 46 4.25 1.28 8.09
N PHE A 47 4.56 0.01 8.32
CA PHE A 47 5.12 -0.45 9.60
C PHE A 47 6.48 0.19 9.94
N PRO A 48 7.51 0.19 9.07
CA PRO A 48 8.78 0.82 9.41
C PRO A 48 8.67 2.34 9.55
N LEU A 49 7.76 2.98 8.79
CA LEU A 49 7.49 4.41 8.88
C LEU A 49 6.88 4.76 10.24
N ALA A 50 5.87 4.00 10.67
CA ALA A 50 5.22 4.16 11.96
C ALA A 50 6.21 3.91 13.10
N TYR A 51 7.04 2.86 13.00
CA TYR A 51 8.09 2.59 13.99
C TYR A 51 9.08 3.74 14.07
N ALA A 52 9.63 4.20 12.95
CA ALA A 52 10.60 5.30 12.94
C ALA A 52 10.00 6.58 13.53
N TYR A 53 8.73 6.89 13.22
CA TYR A 53 8.03 8.02 13.78
C TYR A 53 7.82 7.91 15.30
N LEU A 54 7.30 6.77 15.78
CA LEU A 54 6.99 6.57 17.21
C LEU A 54 8.23 6.43 18.09
N ALA A 55 9.30 5.84 17.56
CA ALA A 55 10.55 5.64 18.29
C ALA A 55 11.44 6.89 18.28
N THR A 56 11.19 7.85 17.38
CA THR A 56 11.86 9.14 17.39
C THR A 56 11.29 10.01 18.49
N GLY A 57 12.09 10.30 19.53
CA GLY A 57 11.70 11.17 20.63
C GLY A 57 11.29 12.56 20.17
N SER A 58 10.54 13.29 21.01
CA SER A 58 10.08 14.65 20.71
C SER A 58 11.25 15.57 20.36
N GLY A 59 11.25 16.13 19.14
CA GLY A 59 12.32 16.99 18.63
C GLY A 59 13.48 16.25 17.95
N GLY A 60 13.44 14.92 17.89
CA GLY A 60 14.40 14.10 17.16
C GLY A 60 14.14 14.06 15.65
N ASN A 61 15.17 13.71 14.87
CA ASN A 61 15.06 13.49 13.44
C ASN A 61 14.77 12.01 13.15
N MET A 62 13.60 11.70 12.58
CA MET A 62 13.22 10.32 12.23
C MET A 62 14.06 9.71 11.11
N TRP A 63 14.78 10.53 10.36
CA TRP A 63 15.70 10.11 9.29
C TRP A 63 17.14 9.94 9.80
N ASN A 64 17.38 10.02 11.11
CA ASN A 64 18.71 9.79 11.67
C ASN A 64 19.10 8.32 11.55
N GLU A 65 20.15 8.06 10.76
CA GLU A 65 20.70 6.72 10.51
C GLU A 65 21.36 6.11 11.74
N ASN A 66 21.80 6.93 12.70
CA ASN A 66 22.40 6.48 13.96
C ASN A 66 21.36 6.25 15.07
N GLY A 67 20.07 6.22 14.73
CA GLY A 67 18.96 6.10 15.67
C GLY A 67 17.82 5.24 15.13
N PRO A 68 16.57 5.48 15.59
CA PRO A 68 15.39 4.72 15.14
C PRO A 68 15.15 4.76 13.63
N GLY A 69 15.67 5.79 12.95
CA GLY A 69 15.62 5.94 11.49
C GLY A 69 16.43 4.90 10.72
N ALA A 70 17.32 4.15 11.37
CA ALA A 70 18.06 3.04 10.73
C ALA A 70 17.12 2.01 10.09
N ILE A 71 15.92 1.79 10.64
CA ILE A 71 14.94 0.87 10.06
C ILE A 71 14.46 1.31 8.67
N LEU A 72 14.55 2.60 8.35
CA LEU A 72 14.12 3.15 7.06
C LEU A 72 15.06 2.75 5.92
N TRP A 73 16.25 2.21 6.22
CA TRP A 73 17.08 1.56 5.20
C TRP A 73 16.39 0.32 4.61
N LEU A 74 15.66 -0.45 5.42
CA LEU A 74 14.82 -1.53 4.91
C LEU A 74 13.72 -1.00 3.98
N TYR A 75 13.29 0.24 4.17
CA TYR A 75 12.30 0.90 3.33
C TYR A 75 12.77 1.07 1.89
N MET A 76 14.07 1.26 1.65
CA MET A 76 14.64 1.35 0.29
C MET A 76 14.40 0.07 -0.51
N LEU A 77 14.34 -1.09 0.15
CA LEU A 77 14.02 -2.37 -0.46
C LEU A 77 12.51 -2.64 -0.47
N ILE A 78 11.82 -2.34 0.64
CA ILE A 78 10.38 -2.62 0.81
C ILE A 78 9.54 -1.76 -0.13
N LEU A 79 9.87 -0.47 -0.30
CA LEU A 79 9.10 0.47 -1.12
C LEU A 79 8.91 0.01 -2.57
N PRO A 80 9.96 -0.35 -3.34
CA PRO A 80 9.78 -0.81 -4.71
C PRO A 80 9.00 -2.13 -4.78
N ILE A 81 9.25 -3.06 -3.85
CA ILE A 81 8.53 -4.34 -3.78
C ILE A 81 7.04 -4.11 -3.53
N CYS A 82 6.70 -3.28 -2.54
CA CYS A 82 5.32 -2.91 -2.23
C CYS A 82 4.66 -2.19 -3.40
N GLY A 83 5.39 -1.35 -4.14
CA GLY A 83 4.91 -0.69 -5.35
C GLY A 83 4.56 -1.68 -6.46
N ILE A 84 5.44 -2.66 -6.73
CA ILE A 84 5.19 -3.71 -7.73
C ILE A 84 3.97 -4.57 -7.34
N ILE A 85 3.91 -5.01 -6.08
CA ILE A 85 2.77 -5.79 -5.57
C ILE A 85 1.48 -4.98 -5.71
N GLN A 86 1.50 -3.69 -5.34
CA GLN A 86 0.34 -2.81 -5.46
C GLN A 86 -0.13 -2.68 -6.90
N PHE A 87 0.81 -2.52 -7.84
CA PHE A 87 0.51 -2.44 -9.27
C PHE A 87 -0.15 -3.73 -9.78
N ILE A 88 0.38 -4.91 -9.41
CA ILE A 88 -0.22 -6.20 -9.76
C ILE A 88 -1.63 -6.32 -9.19
N LEU A 89 -1.83 -5.99 -7.91
CA LEU A 89 -3.14 -6.05 -7.26
C LEU A 89 -4.14 -5.09 -7.90
N PHE A 90 -3.67 -3.91 -8.31
CA PHE A 90 -4.47 -2.93 -9.05
C PHE A 90 -5.00 -3.51 -10.35
N LEU A 91 -4.12 -4.08 -11.19
CA LEU A 91 -4.52 -4.71 -12.45
C LEU A 91 -5.50 -5.86 -12.22
N LEU A 92 -5.20 -6.75 -11.27
CA LEU A 92 -6.07 -7.90 -10.96
C LEU A 92 -7.46 -7.45 -10.52
N LYS A 93 -7.57 -6.46 -9.63
CA LYS A 93 -8.85 -5.95 -9.13
C LYS A 93 -9.67 -5.30 -10.24
N ILE A 94 -9.04 -4.59 -11.17
CA ILE A 94 -9.73 -4.02 -12.34
C ILE A 94 -10.25 -5.13 -13.26
N ILE A 95 -9.40 -6.11 -13.60
CA ILE A 95 -9.77 -7.23 -14.48
C ILE A 95 -10.94 -8.02 -13.88
N PHE A 96 -10.87 -8.34 -12.58
CA PHE A 96 -11.93 -9.10 -11.91
C PHE A 96 -13.21 -8.30 -11.72
N TYR A 97 -13.12 -6.98 -11.52
CA TYR A 97 -14.29 -6.10 -11.52
C TYR A 97 -14.99 -6.10 -12.88
N GLN A 98 -14.25 -5.91 -13.97
CA GLN A 98 -14.81 -5.93 -15.33
C GLN A 98 -15.42 -7.30 -15.68
N SER A 99 -14.71 -8.39 -15.37
CA SER A 99 -15.20 -9.76 -15.58
C SER A 99 -16.50 -10.02 -14.80
N SER A 100 -16.58 -9.56 -13.54
CA SER A 100 -17.77 -9.70 -12.71
C SER A 100 -18.96 -8.90 -13.27
N LYS A 101 -18.71 -7.67 -13.75
CA LYS A 101 -19.73 -6.82 -14.38
C LYS A 101 -20.26 -7.44 -15.67
N PHE A 102 -19.39 -7.97 -16.52
CA PHE A 102 -19.78 -8.65 -17.76
C PHE A 102 -20.66 -9.88 -17.49
N LYS A 103 -20.30 -10.69 -16.48
CA LYS A 103 -21.11 -11.86 -16.09
C LYS A 103 -22.48 -11.46 -15.54
N ALA A 104 -22.57 -10.34 -14.83
CA ALA A 104 -23.84 -9.83 -14.31
C ALA A 104 -24.77 -9.28 -15.40
N ALA A 105 -24.23 -8.75 -16.50
CA ALA A 105 -25.01 -8.22 -17.61
C ALA A 105 -25.58 -9.29 -18.57
N LYS A 106 -25.09 -10.54 -18.46
CA LYS A 106 -25.50 -11.68 -19.31
C LYS A 106 -26.60 -12.54 -18.67
N ASN A 107 -26.88 -12.34 -17.39
CA ASN A 107 -27.94 -13.01 -16.63
C ASN A 107 -29.12 -12.06 -16.43
#